data_AF-A0A2E4RCL8-F1
#
_entry.id   AF-A0A2E4RCL8-F1
#
_cell.length_a   1.000
_cell.length_b   1.000
_cell.length_c   1.000
_cell.angle_alpha   90.00
_cell.angle_beta   90.00
_cell.angle_gamma   90.00
#
_symmetry.space_group_name_H-M   'P 1'
#
loop_
_entity.id
_entity.type
_entity.pdbx_description
1 polymer ?
#
loop_
_entity_poly.entity_id
_entity_poly.type
_entity_poly.pdbx_seq_one_letter_code
_entity_poly.pdbx_strand_id
1 'polypeptide(L)'
;MMIKANDITRKSWIKYDHNSHFPIQNIPFGVFKSKKNDNETIHIGSRIGETAISLSRLEQLHYFDALPLKKGTFTNNTNLNEFLKQNKKIWRLIRDEIAEIFDEKNQKIKENIINKEVLFPINEIQSIMPVKIGDYTDFYSSKDHAMNVGKMFRDPENALLPNWLHIPVGYHGRASSIILSGEKIKRPSGQILPKGSKIPIFSKSKLLDFELEMAFITGQGKPLGNSISTDEAEKYIFGLCLFNDWSARDIQKFEYVPLGPFLGKSFASSISPWIITLDALEPFKTKGETQQQPISPYLNFNGLKNYDVNLEVIIQTLDGINTKISNSNFKYMYWNMCQQLAHHTINGCNINAGDLMASGTISGPKKEEYGSMLELSWAGTQEVKLKNGESRKFLMDDDTLIMRGCAQNKYIKIGFGEVKNQIIG
;
A
#
# COMPACT_ATOMS: atom_id res chain seq x y z
N MET A 1 23.25 -8.88 9.60
CA MET A 1 23.38 -9.82 8.45
C MET A 1 23.08 -9.03 7.20
N MET A 2 23.99 -9.00 6.23
CA MET A 2 23.80 -8.30 4.96
C MET A 2 22.73 -9.03 4.14
N ILE A 3 21.74 -8.31 3.62
CA ILE A 3 20.70 -8.87 2.75
C ILE A 3 21.29 -8.94 1.34
N LYS A 4 21.51 -10.14 0.79
CA LYS A 4 22.28 -10.31 -0.46
C LYS A 4 21.58 -9.66 -1.65
N ALA A 5 20.25 -9.73 -1.69
CA ALA A 5 19.43 -9.07 -2.70
C ALA A 5 19.58 -7.53 -2.72
N ASN A 6 20.11 -6.92 -1.65
CA ASN A 6 20.34 -5.47 -1.59
C ASN A 6 21.71 -5.04 -2.12
N ASP A 7 22.55 -5.97 -2.61
CA ASP A 7 23.83 -5.61 -3.23
C ASP A 7 23.60 -4.70 -4.44
N ILE A 8 24.09 -3.46 -4.33
CA ILE A 8 23.92 -2.42 -5.35
C ILE A 8 24.64 -2.74 -6.66
N THR A 9 25.62 -3.66 -6.62
CA THR A 9 26.40 -4.08 -7.79
C THR A 9 25.76 -5.24 -8.55
N ARG A 10 24.76 -5.90 -7.94
CA ARG A 10 24.05 -7.02 -8.54
C ARG A 10 23.26 -6.58 -9.77
N LYS A 11 23.35 -7.37 -10.84
CA LYS A 11 22.62 -7.17 -12.09
C LYS A 11 21.90 -8.44 -12.48
N SER A 12 20.78 -8.29 -13.18
CA SER A 12 20.02 -9.44 -13.66
C SER A 12 20.39 -9.84 -15.08
N TRP A 13 20.29 -11.14 -15.40
CA TRP A 13 20.23 -11.55 -16.80
C TRP A 13 18.89 -11.23 -17.48
N ILE A 14 17.82 -10.93 -16.73
CA ILE A 14 16.62 -10.27 -17.27
C ILE A 14 16.97 -8.81 -17.52
N LYS A 15 16.87 -8.37 -18.79
CA LYS A 15 17.19 -7.00 -19.16
C LYS A 15 16.04 -6.05 -18.80
N TYR A 16 16.39 -4.92 -18.21
CA TYR A 16 15.47 -3.84 -17.88
C TYR A 16 16.19 -2.49 -17.98
N ASP A 17 15.41 -1.42 -18.17
CA ASP A 17 15.94 -0.07 -18.21
C ASP A 17 16.51 0.36 -16.84
N HIS A 18 17.56 1.18 -16.85
CA HIS A 18 18.18 1.70 -15.63
C HIS A 18 17.23 2.49 -14.71
N ASN A 19 16.17 3.09 -15.25
CA ASN A 19 15.14 3.80 -14.48
C ASN A 19 13.95 2.91 -14.09
N SER A 20 14.04 1.60 -14.35
CA SER A 20 12.98 0.64 -14.01
C SER A 20 12.65 0.72 -12.52
N HIS A 21 11.37 0.58 -12.21
CA HIS A 21 10.85 0.51 -10.85
C HIS A 21 11.10 -0.87 -10.21
N PHE A 22 11.50 -1.86 -11.02
CA PHE A 22 11.62 -3.25 -10.58
C PHE A 22 13.02 -3.80 -10.90
N PRO A 23 14.11 -3.17 -10.45
CA PRO A 23 15.43 -3.76 -10.60
C PRO A 23 15.55 -5.05 -9.76
N ILE A 24 16.63 -5.81 -9.92
CA ILE A 24 16.89 -7.02 -9.14
C ILE A 24 17.00 -6.75 -7.62
N GLN A 25 17.19 -5.50 -7.21
CA GLN A 25 17.14 -5.09 -5.80
C GLN A 25 15.72 -4.94 -5.25
N ASN A 26 14.68 -4.93 -6.11
CA ASN A 26 13.28 -4.87 -5.65
C ASN A 26 12.80 -6.28 -5.24
N ILE A 27 12.54 -7.15 -6.23
CA ILE A 27 11.97 -8.50 -6.04
C ILE A 27 10.70 -8.43 -5.17
N PRO A 28 9.64 -7.78 -5.66
CA PRO A 28 8.37 -7.75 -4.93
C PRO A 28 7.64 -9.08 -5.06
N PHE A 29 6.58 -9.28 -4.29
CA PHE A 29 5.78 -10.49 -4.34
C PHE A 29 4.34 -10.16 -4.77
N GLY A 30 3.76 -11.00 -5.60
CA GLY A 30 2.43 -10.80 -6.14
C GLY A 30 1.84 -12.10 -6.66
N VAL A 31 0.66 -12.02 -7.25
CA VAL A 31 -0.04 -13.19 -7.79
C VAL A 31 -0.65 -12.83 -9.13
N PHE A 32 -0.56 -13.74 -10.10
CA PHE A 32 -1.05 -13.49 -11.44
C PHE A 32 -1.56 -14.74 -12.16
N LYS A 33 -2.35 -14.53 -13.21
CA LYS A 33 -2.71 -15.52 -14.23
C LYS A 33 -2.05 -15.15 -15.56
N SER A 34 -1.67 -16.14 -16.36
CA SER A 34 -1.24 -15.90 -17.74
C SER A 34 -2.44 -15.63 -18.64
N LYS A 35 -2.32 -14.71 -19.60
CA LYS A 35 -3.37 -14.42 -20.61
C LYS A 35 -3.28 -15.32 -21.85
N LYS A 36 -2.15 -16.00 -22.07
CA LYS A 36 -1.83 -16.66 -23.35
C LYS A 36 -2.53 -18.01 -23.57
N ASN A 37 -2.89 -18.70 -22.50
CA ASN A 37 -3.61 -19.96 -22.55
C ASN A 37 -4.81 -19.79 -21.64
N ASP A 38 -5.99 -20.28 -22.03
CA ASP A 38 -7.27 -20.29 -21.30
C ASP A 38 -7.22 -21.04 -19.93
N ASN A 39 -6.03 -21.14 -19.34
CA ASN A 39 -5.71 -21.84 -18.13
C ASN A 39 -5.90 -20.93 -16.92
N GLU A 40 -6.81 -21.33 -16.03
CA GLU A 40 -7.03 -20.78 -14.70
C GLU A 40 -5.81 -20.88 -13.76
N THR A 41 -4.62 -21.23 -14.26
CA THR A 41 -3.44 -21.44 -13.44
C THR A 41 -3.01 -20.14 -12.80
N ILE A 42 -3.07 -20.14 -11.47
CA ILE A 42 -2.65 -19.04 -10.62
C ILE A 42 -1.18 -19.26 -10.28
N HIS A 43 -0.38 -18.22 -10.50
CA HIS A 43 1.03 -18.19 -10.16
C HIS A 43 1.24 -17.24 -8.99
N ILE A 44 1.77 -17.76 -7.88
CA ILE A 44 2.44 -16.92 -6.90
C ILE A 44 3.78 -16.53 -7.50
N GLY A 45 4.07 -15.23 -7.49
CA GLY A 45 5.08 -14.65 -8.36
C GLY A 45 5.93 -13.57 -7.73
N SER A 46 7.00 -13.24 -8.45
CA SER A 46 7.83 -12.06 -8.24
C SER A 46 8.00 -11.28 -9.55
N ARG A 47 8.79 -10.21 -9.55
CA ARG A 47 8.98 -9.34 -10.72
C ARG A 47 10.41 -8.79 -10.80
N ILE A 48 10.97 -8.81 -12.01
CA ILE A 48 12.18 -8.07 -12.38
C ILE A 48 11.92 -7.40 -13.74
N GLY A 49 12.13 -6.08 -13.81
CA GLY A 49 11.80 -5.28 -14.98
C GLY A 49 10.33 -5.41 -15.38
N GLU A 50 10.12 -5.67 -16.67
CA GLU A 50 8.81 -5.95 -17.26
C GLU A 50 8.52 -7.46 -17.39
N THR A 51 9.12 -8.26 -16.51
CA THR A 51 8.95 -9.72 -16.47
C THR A 51 8.46 -10.17 -15.09
N ALA A 52 7.30 -10.82 -15.06
CA ALA A 52 6.83 -11.58 -13.93
C ALA A 52 7.51 -12.96 -13.90
N ILE A 53 7.82 -13.43 -12.69
CA ILE A 53 8.51 -14.69 -12.41
C ILE A 53 7.56 -15.57 -11.61
N SER A 54 7.28 -16.78 -12.10
CA SER A 54 6.45 -17.77 -11.40
C SER A 54 7.27 -18.50 -10.32
N LEU A 55 7.06 -18.11 -9.05
CA LEU A 55 7.66 -18.80 -7.90
C LEU A 55 7.06 -20.19 -7.72
N SER A 56 5.77 -20.36 -8.05
CA SER A 56 5.13 -21.67 -8.13
C SER A 56 5.90 -22.60 -9.06
N ARG A 57 6.35 -22.12 -10.23
CA ARG A 57 7.11 -22.95 -11.17
C ARG A 57 8.54 -23.19 -10.72
N LEU A 58 9.19 -22.21 -10.08
CA LEU A 58 10.51 -22.41 -9.46
C LEU A 58 10.47 -23.48 -8.36
N GLU A 59 9.41 -23.50 -7.53
CA GLU A 59 9.23 -24.54 -6.51
C GLU A 59 9.01 -25.92 -7.14
N GLN A 60 8.20 -26.04 -8.21
CA GLN A 60 8.03 -27.32 -8.93
C GLN A 60 9.32 -27.83 -9.56
N LEU A 61 10.23 -26.92 -9.90
CA LEU A 61 11.52 -27.22 -10.49
C LEU A 61 12.63 -27.38 -9.43
N HIS A 62 12.28 -27.46 -8.15
CA HIS A 62 13.19 -27.74 -7.03
C HIS A 62 14.24 -26.66 -6.75
N TYR A 63 14.04 -25.42 -7.23
CA TYR A 63 14.98 -24.33 -6.97
C TYR A 63 14.99 -23.85 -5.51
N PHE A 64 14.01 -24.25 -4.70
CA PHE A 64 13.92 -23.88 -3.28
C PHE A 64 14.20 -25.05 -2.31
N ASP A 65 14.57 -26.23 -2.80
CA ASP A 65 14.72 -27.45 -1.98
C ASP A 65 15.83 -27.34 -0.93
N ALA A 66 16.85 -26.52 -1.18
CA ALA A 66 17.93 -26.24 -0.23
C ALA A 66 17.53 -25.26 0.89
N LEU A 67 16.36 -24.63 0.78
CA LEU A 67 15.86 -23.66 1.74
C LEU A 67 14.84 -24.30 2.69
N PRO A 68 14.69 -23.80 3.92
CA PRO A 68 13.66 -24.25 4.85
C PRO A 68 12.26 -23.71 4.50
N LEU A 69 11.92 -23.66 3.21
CA LEU A 69 10.57 -23.35 2.72
C LEU A 69 9.69 -24.59 2.88
N LYS A 70 8.51 -24.42 3.49
CA LYS A 70 7.52 -25.50 3.57
C LYS A 70 7.12 -25.93 2.15
N LYS A 71 7.27 -27.22 1.83
CA LYS A 71 6.87 -27.76 0.52
C LYS A 71 5.41 -27.46 0.22
N GLY A 72 5.13 -27.02 -1.00
CA GLY A 72 3.80 -26.65 -1.45
C GLY A 72 3.42 -25.20 -1.16
N THR A 73 4.37 -24.37 -0.70
CA THR A 73 4.06 -22.98 -0.31
C THR A 73 3.50 -22.19 -1.50
N PHE A 74 4.12 -22.33 -2.67
CA PHE A 74 3.73 -21.62 -3.88
C PHE A 74 2.93 -22.49 -4.86
N THR A 75 3.06 -23.82 -4.80
CA THR A 75 2.37 -24.73 -5.75
C THR A 75 0.97 -25.16 -5.33
N ASN A 76 0.68 -25.20 -4.03
CA ASN A 76 -0.62 -25.64 -3.51
C ASN A 76 -1.51 -24.48 -3.07
N ASN A 77 -1.11 -23.23 -3.35
CA ASN A 77 -1.79 -22.03 -2.88
C ASN A 77 -2.02 -21.03 -4.01
N THR A 78 -3.02 -20.19 -3.84
CA THR A 78 -3.43 -19.17 -4.81
C THR A 78 -3.15 -17.75 -4.34
N ASN A 79 -2.50 -17.59 -3.18
CA ASN A 79 -2.15 -16.32 -2.56
C ASN A 79 -0.93 -16.48 -1.65
N LEU A 80 -0.38 -15.36 -1.19
CA LEU A 80 0.84 -15.34 -0.37
C LEU A 80 0.63 -15.81 1.08
N ASN A 81 -0.59 -16.07 1.57
CA ASN A 81 -0.83 -16.24 3.01
C ASN A 81 -0.03 -17.40 3.63
N GLU A 82 0.12 -18.55 2.97
CA GLU A 82 0.94 -19.66 3.50
C GLU A 82 2.44 -19.33 3.54
N PHE A 83 2.92 -18.46 2.64
CA PHE A 83 4.28 -17.92 2.70
C PHE A 83 4.43 -16.92 3.85
N LEU A 84 3.43 -16.06 4.04
CA LEU A 84 3.38 -15.07 5.12
C LEU A 84 3.28 -15.73 6.52
N LYS A 85 2.84 -16.99 6.63
CA LYS A 85 2.88 -17.73 7.89
C LYS A 85 4.29 -18.18 8.31
N GLN A 86 5.26 -18.22 7.40
CA GLN A 86 6.56 -18.87 7.66
C GLN A 86 7.60 -18.04 8.39
N ASN A 87 7.50 -16.69 8.45
CA ASN A 87 8.38 -15.71 9.10
C ASN A 87 9.43 -15.00 8.23
N LYS A 88 9.91 -13.85 8.74
CA LYS A 88 10.87 -12.95 8.08
C LYS A 88 12.18 -13.60 7.62
N LYS A 89 12.67 -14.61 8.32
CA LYS A 89 13.88 -15.32 7.89
C LYS A 89 13.64 -16.07 6.58
N ILE A 90 12.49 -16.75 6.46
CA ILE A 90 12.12 -17.46 5.23
C ILE A 90 11.85 -16.47 4.09
N TRP A 91 11.16 -15.37 4.36
CA TRP A 91 10.91 -14.33 3.35
C TRP A 91 12.20 -13.80 2.74
N ARG A 92 13.18 -13.50 3.60
CA ARG A 92 14.51 -13.04 3.19
C ARG A 92 15.27 -14.08 2.38
N LEU A 93 15.28 -15.34 2.84
CA LEU A 93 15.97 -16.43 2.15
C LEU A 93 15.43 -16.63 0.73
N ILE A 94 14.11 -16.61 0.56
CA ILE A 94 13.49 -16.71 -0.76
C ILE A 94 13.84 -15.49 -1.62
N ARG A 95 13.83 -14.28 -1.07
CA ARG A 95 14.23 -13.08 -1.81
C ARG A 95 15.69 -13.13 -2.25
N ASP A 96 16.60 -13.57 -1.38
CA ASP A 96 18.02 -13.75 -1.70
C ASP A 96 18.22 -14.85 -2.76
N GLU A 97 17.46 -15.95 -2.70
CA GLU A 97 17.53 -17.03 -3.70
C GLU A 97 17.02 -16.57 -5.07
N ILE A 98 15.93 -15.79 -5.12
CA ILE A 98 15.47 -15.19 -6.38
C ILE A 98 16.57 -14.27 -6.95
N ALA A 99 17.20 -13.44 -6.11
CA ALA A 99 18.30 -12.60 -6.56
C ALA A 99 19.48 -13.41 -7.13
N GLU A 100 19.75 -14.61 -6.61
CA GLU A 100 20.82 -15.50 -7.06
C GLU A 100 20.48 -16.27 -8.34
N ILE A 101 19.26 -16.79 -8.45
CA ILE A 101 18.74 -17.44 -9.67
C ILE A 101 18.82 -16.46 -10.86
N PHE A 102 18.47 -15.20 -10.61
CA PHE A 102 18.39 -14.17 -11.65
C PHE A 102 19.64 -13.31 -11.83
N ASP A 103 20.73 -13.58 -11.10
CA ASP A 103 22.00 -12.87 -11.21
C ASP A 103 22.66 -13.11 -12.58
N GLU A 104 23.14 -12.06 -13.25
CA GLU A 104 23.77 -12.16 -14.57
C GLU A 104 24.94 -13.15 -14.66
N LYS A 105 25.61 -13.42 -13.53
CA LYS A 105 26.71 -14.39 -13.43
C LYS A 105 26.22 -15.84 -13.50
N ASN A 106 24.92 -16.09 -13.35
CA ASN A 106 24.32 -17.43 -13.29
C ASN A 106 23.84 -17.94 -14.67
N GLN A 107 24.78 -18.07 -15.62
CA GLN A 107 24.46 -18.41 -17.02
C GLN A 107 23.80 -19.79 -17.19
N LYS A 108 24.23 -20.78 -16.41
CA LYS A 108 23.69 -22.16 -16.47
C LYS A 108 22.22 -22.21 -16.08
N ILE A 109 21.81 -21.46 -15.05
CA ILE A 109 20.40 -21.42 -14.61
C ILE A 109 19.53 -20.69 -15.64
N LYS A 110 20.05 -19.62 -16.27
CA LYS A 110 19.34 -18.91 -17.35
C LYS A 110 18.91 -19.88 -18.47
N GLU A 111 19.83 -20.67 -19.01
CA GLU A 111 19.53 -21.64 -20.08
C GLU A 111 18.47 -22.67 -19.64
N ASN A 112 18.54 -23.09 -18.37
CA ASN A 112 17.59 -24.04 -17.79
C ASN A 112 16.20 -23.46 -17.51
N ILE A 113 16.01 -22.14 -17.48
CA ILE A 113 14.75 -21.49 -17.10
C ILE A 113 13.96 -21.00 -18.31
N ILE A 114 14.63 -20.51 -19.37
CA ILE A 114 14.00 -19.81 -20.49
C ILE A 114 12.84 -20.58 -21.13
N ASN A 115 12.93 -21.92 -21.20
CA ASN A 115 11.92 -22.77 -21.82
C ASN A 115 10.98 -23.49 -20.83
N LYS A 116 10.94 -23.06 -19.55
CA LYS A 116 10.20 -23.77 -18.49
C LYS A 116 8.98 -23.03 -17.93
N GLU A 117 8.44 -22.06 -18.69
CA GLU A 117 7.26 -21.27 -18.29
C GLU A 117 7.41 -20.60 -16.90
N VAL A 118 8.62 -20.13 -16.60
CA VAL A 118 8.91 -19.39 -15.37
C VAL A 118 8.70 -17.88 -15.59
N LEU A 119 8.89 -17.40 -16.81
CA LEU A 119 8.95 -15.98 -17.14
C LEU A 119 7.76 -15.57 -18.00
N PHE A 120 7.08 -14.50 -17.58
CA PHE A 120 5.91 -13.97 -18.27
C PHE A 120 6.08 -12.46 -18.48
N PRO A 121 5.94 -11.95 -19.70
CA PRO A 121 5.86 -10.51 -19.93
C PRO A 121 4.73 -9.87 -19.12
N ILE A 122 4.96 -8.71 -18.50
CA ILE A 122 3.96 -8.08 -17.62
C ILE A 122 2.65 -7.73 -18.35
N ASN A 123 2.72 -7.40 -19.64
CA ASN A 123 1.53 -7.14 -20.47
C ASN A 123 0.71 -8.42 -20.78
N GLU A 124 1.31 -9.59 -20.63
CA GLU A 124 0.70 -10.91 -20.88
C GLU A 124 0.15 -11.57 -19.61
N ILE A 125 0.19 -10.88 -18.46
CA ILE A 125 -0.40 -11.37 -17.22
C ILE A 125 -1.62 -10.55 -16.80
N GLN A 126 -2.50 -11.18 -16.02
CA GLN A 126 -3.52 -10.52 -15.23
C GLN A 126 -3.14 -10.66 -13.76
N SER A 127 -2.89 -9.54 -13.07
CA SER A 127 -2.69 -9.57 -11.62
C SER A 127 -3.98 -9.97 -10.91
N ILE A 128 -3.87 -10.73 -9.84
CA ILE A 128 -4.96 -11.04 -8.92
C ILE A 128 -4.54 -10.67 -7.49
N MET A 129 -5.49 -10.63 -6.55
CA MET A 129 -5.23 -10.17 -5.19
C MET A 129 -4.07 -10.97 -4.55
N PRO A 130 -2.99 -10.32 -4.09
CA PRO A 130 -1.79 -11.03 -3.65
C PRO A 130 -1.97 -11.78 -2.33
N VAL A 131 -2.93 -11.34 -1.51
CA VAL A 131 -3.26 -11.94 -0.21
C VAL A 131 -4.76 -12.09 -0.07
N LYS A 132 -5.19 -13.14 0.62
CA LYS A 132 -6.52 -13.17 1.21
C LYS A 132 -6.47 -12.31 2.48
N ILE A 133 -7.01 -11.10 2.40
CA ILE A 133 -7.06 -10.17 3.53
C ILE A 133 -8.06 -10.71 4.55
N GLY A 134 -7.60 -11.00 5.76
CA GLY A 134 -8.45 -11.37 6.89
C GLY A 134 -9.13 -10.11 7.42
N ASP A 135 -8.33 -9.30 8.11
CA ASP A 135 -8.75 -8.00 8.63
C ASP A 135 -8.03 -6.84 7.92
N TYR A 136 -8.75 -5.74 7.77
CA TYR A 136 -8.24 -4.45 7.31
C TYR A 136 -8.41 -3.43 8.43
N THR A 137 -7.33 -2.77 8.80
CA THR A 137 -7.35 -1.63 9.73
C THR A 137 -6.76 -0.41 9.06
N ASP A 138 -7.44 0.71 9.21
CA ASP A 138 -7.00 2.00 8.70
C ASP A 138 -6.59 2.90 9.87
N PHE A 139 -5.35 3.39 9.83
CA PHE A 139 -4.83 4.29 10.84
C PHE A 139 -5.10 5.74 10.48
N TYR A 140 -4.71 6.66 11.36
CA TYR A 140 -4.87 8.09 11.15
C TYR A 140 -3.58 8.84 11.47
N SER A 141 -2.46 8.38 10.89
CA SER A 141 -1.13 8.61 11.45
C SER A 141 -0.35 9.80 10.87
N SER A 142 -0.94 10.53 9.94
CA SER A 142 -0.36 11.75 9.34
C SER A 142 -0.80 12.98 10.15
N LYS A 143 0.17 13.69 10.73
CA LYS A 143 -0.12 14.87 11.56
C LYS A 143 -0.68 16.01 10.73
N ASP A 144 -0.07 16.28 9.58
CA ASP A 144 -0.53 17.34 8.68
C ASP A 144 -1.96 17.10 8.22
N HIS A 145 -2.30 15.85 7.87
CA HIS A 145 -3.66 15.48 7.51
C HIS A 145 -4.65 15.70 8.67
N ALA A 146 -4.32 15.18 9.86
CA ALA A 146 -5.16 15.35 11.06
C ALA A 146 -5.36 16.82 11.44
N MET A 147 -4.31 17.64 11.31
CA MET A 147 -4.38 19.09 11.52
C MET A 147 -5.25 19.78 10.47
N ASN A 148 -5.12 19.42 9.19
CA ASN A 148 -5.92 20.02 8.11
C ASN A 148 -7.41 19.73 8.30
N VAL A 149 -7.78 18.47 8.50
CA VAL A 149 -9.17 18.07 8.77
C VAL A 149 -9.69 18.76 10.05
N GLY A 150 -8.87 18.80 11.10
CA GLY A 150 -9.19 19.52 12.33
C GLY A 150 -9.53 20.99 12.10
N LYS A 151 -8.70 21.73 11.35
CA LYS A 151 -8.93 23.15 11.03
C LYS A 151 -10.18 23.39 10.19
N MET A 152 -10.62 22.42 9.39
CA MET A 152 -11.82 22.55 8.56
C MET A 152 -13.12 22.35 9.33
N PHE A 153 -13.11 21.47 10.34
CA PHE A 153 -14.32 21.02 11.03
C PHE A 153 -14.40 21.42 12.50
N ARG A 154 -13.30 21.88 13.09
CA ARG A 154 -13.18 22.33 14.48
C ARG A 154 -12.47 23.69 14.52
N ASP A 155 -12.31 24.21 15.73
CA ASP A 155 -11.46 25.36 16.00
C ASP A 155 -10.01 25.11 15.52
N PRO A 156 -9.44 25.97 14.66
CA PRO A 156 -8.07 25.85 14.19
C PRO A 156 -7.01 25.78 15.29
N GLU A 157 -7.24 26.41 16.46
CA GLU A 157 -6.32 26.35 17.60
C GLU A 157 -6.34 24.97 18.29
N ASN A 158 -7.46 24.25 18.16
CA ASN A 158 -7.72 22.94 18.76
C ASN A 158 -7.93 21.86 17.69
N ALA A 159 -7.20 21.96 16.58
CA ALA A 159 -7.39 21.11 15.41
C ALA A 159 -7.17 19.61 15.71
N LEU A 160 -6.13 19.26 16.48
CA LEU A 160 -5.88 17.89 16.91
C LEU A 160 -6.68 17.57 18.17
N LEU A 161 -7.36 16.41 18.16
CA LEU A 161 -7.97 15.89 19.38
C LEU A 161 -6.89 15.44 20.37
N PRO A 162 -7.13 15.53 21.69
CA PRO A 162 -6.09 15.28 22.69
C PRO A 162 -5.41 13.91 22.56
N ASN A 163 -6.17 12.87 22.23
CA ASN A 163 -5.65 11.50 22.11
C ASN A 163 -4.67 11.30 20.95
N TRP A 164 -4.73 12.12 19.89
CA TRP A 164 -4.02 11.88 18.64
C TRP A 164 -2.49 11.87 18.80
N LEU A 165 -1.96 12.72 19.69
CA LEU A 165 -0.52 12.79 20.00
C LEU A 165 -0.04 11.72 21.00
N HIS A 166 -0.96 10.91 21.54
CA HIS A 166 -0.63 9.88 22.54
C HIS A 166 -0.81 8.45 22.02
N ILE A 167 -1.69 8.23 21.04
CA ILE A 167 -1.91 6.92 20.43
C ILE A 167 -2.05 7.03 18.90
N PRO A 168 -1.58 6.03 18.13
CA PRO A 168 -1.89 5.93 16.71
C PRO A 168 -3.35 5.51 16.54
N VAL A 169 -4.25 6.49 16.52
CA VAL A 169 -5.69 6.26 16.31
C VAL A 169 -5.92 5.51 15.00
N GLY A 170 -6.85 4.55 15.01
CA GLY A 170 -7.26 3.79 13.84
C GLY A 170 -8.64 3.15 14.05
N TYR A 171 -9.19 2.56 13.00
CA TYR A 171 -10.48 1.89 12.99
C TYR A 171 -10.46 0.66 12.08
N HIS A 172 -11.39 -0.26 12.30
CA HIS A 172 -11.54 -1.43 11.42
C HIS A 172 -12.19 -1.01 10.11
N GLY A 173 -11.48 -1.24 9.00
CA GLY A 173 -11.98 -1.02 7.65
C GLY A 173 -12.73 -2.24 7.11
N ARG A 174 -13.12 -2.19 5.84
CA ARG A 174 -13.85 -3.28 5.18
C ARG A 174 -12.97 -4.08 4.22
N ALA A 175 -12.54 -5.28 4.64
CA ALA A 175 -11.68 -6.13 3.82
C ALA A 175 -12.33 -6.60 2.50
N SER A 176 -13.64 -6.86 2.49
CA SER A 176 -14.34 -7.42 1.32
C SER A 176 -14.44 -6.49 0.11
N SER A 177 -14.22 -5.18 0.32
CA SER A 177 -14.32 -4.15 -0.73
C SER A 177 -12.94 -3.63 -1.16
N ILE A 178 -11.86 -4.33 -0.77
CA ILE A 178 -10.52 -4.03 -1.27
C ILE A 178 -10.37 -4.67 -2.65
N ILE A 179 -10.15 -3.82 -3.65
CA ILE A 179 -10.07 -4.20 -5.07
C ILE A 179 -8.69 -3.89 -5.64
N LEU A 180 -8.35 -4.48 -6.78
CA LEU A 180 -7.08 -4.21 -7.43
C LEU A 180 -7.08 -2.93 -8.27
N SER A 181 -5.87 -2.41 -8.49
CA SER A 181 -5.61 -1.49 -9.60
C SER A 181 -6.18 -2.04 -10.92
N GLY A 182 -6.90 -1.19 -11.65
CA GLY A 182 -7.53 -1.48 -12.94
C GLY A 182 -9.04 -1.70 -12.85
N GLU A 183 -9.57 -2.01 -11.66
CA GLU A 183 -11.01 -2.16 -11.45
C GLU A 183 -11.73 -0.80 -11.46
N LYS A 184 -13.01 -0.79 -11.82
CA LYS A 184 -13.82 0.44 -11.85
C LYS A 184 -14.44 0.72 -10.49
N ILE A 185 -14.48 1.99 -10.09
CA ILE A 185 -15.08 2.45 -8.83
C ILE A 185 -16.44 3.03 -9.13
N LYS A 186 -17.51 2.38 -8.66
CA LYS A 186 -18.85 2.95 -8.80
C LYS A 186 -19.06 4.04 -7.76
N ARG A 187 -19.51 5.22 -8.19
CA ARG A 187 -19.90 6.31 -7.28
C ARG A 187 -20.98 5.81 -6.33
N PRO A 188 -20.76 5.84 -5.00
CA PRO A 188 -21.72 5.29 -4.06
C PRO A 188 -22.97 6.16 -3.96
N SER A 189 -24.10 5.52 -3.66
CA SER A 189 -25.32 6.19 -3.19
C SER A 189 -25.47 5.98 -1.69
N GLY A 190 -26.01 6.96 -0.99
CA GLY A 190 -26.23 6.87 0.45
C GLY A 190 -27.06 8.04 0.97
N GLN A 191 -27.20 8.09 2.30
CA GLN A 191 -27.83 9.21 2.97
C GLN A 191 -26.82 10.36 3.10
N ILE A 192 -27.20 11.54 2.66
CA ILE A 192 -26.43 12.77 2.82
C ILE A 192 -27.28 13.82 3.52
N LEU A 193 -26.65 14.69 4.30
CA LEU A 193 -27.32 15.83 4.93
C LEU A 193 -26.97 17.14 4.19
N PRO A 194 -27.89 17.68 3.37
CA PRO A 194 -27.66 18.96 2.70
C PRO A 194 -27.40 20.09 3.70
N LYS A 195 -26.60 21.08 3.29
CA LYS A 195 -26.31 22.27 4.11
C LYS A 195 -27.61 22.98 4.49
N GLY A 196 -27.82 23.19 5.79
CA GLY A 196 -29.02 23.83 6.33
C GLY A 196 -30.24 22.91 6.51
N SER A 197 -30.17 21.66 6.04
CA SER A 197 -31.21 20.66 6.29
C SER A 197 -31.05 20.01 7.66
N LYS A 198 -32.17 19.56 8.24
CA LYS A 198 -32.22 18.65 9.40
C LYS A 198 -32.58 17.21 9.00
N ILE A 199 -33.05 17.01 7.77
CA ILE A 199 -33.52 15.73 7.26
C ILE A 199 -32.54 15.27 6.18
N PRO A 200 -31.99 14.04 6.27
CA PRO A 200 -31.13 13.50 5.23
C PRO A 200 -31.94 13.18 3.97
N ILE A 201 -31.25 13.15 2.83
CA ILE A 201 -31.80 12.68 1.55
C ILE A 201 -30.99 11.51 1.02
N PHE A 202 -31.61 10.65 0.22
CA PHE A 202 -30.89 9.63 -0.54
C PHE A 202 -30.34 10.23 -1.84
N SER A 203 -29.04 10.10 -2.09
CA SER A 203 -28.39 10.65 -3.29
C SER A 203 -27.11 9.88 -3.64
N LYS A 204 -26.63 10.04 -4.88
CA LYS A 204 -25.24 9.73 -5.21
C LYS A 204 -24.33 10.72 -4.47
N SER A 205 -23.16 10.26 -4.01
CA SER A 205 -22.19 11.13 -3.34
C SER A 205 -21.75 12.26 -4.26
N LYS A 206 -21.80 13.48 -3.75
CA LYS A 206 -21.34 14.72 -4.41
C LYS A 206 -19.90 15.06 -4.02
N LEU A 207 -19.39 14.46 -2.95
CA LEU A 207 -18.06 14.74 -2.39
C LEU A 207 -17.21 13.46 -2.40
N LEU A 208 -17.06 12.85 -3.58
CA LEU A 208 -16.22 11.67 -3.78
C LEU A 208 -14.75 12.08 -3.80
N ASP A 209 -13.94 11.34 -3.06
CA ASP A 209 -12.56 11.70 -2.74
C ASP A 209 -11.65 10.47 -2.78
N PHE A 210 -10.36 10.74 -2.87
CA PHE A 210 -9.29 9.77 -2.66
C PHE A 210 -8.61 10.01 -1.32
N GLU A 211 -7.92 8.99 -0.83
CA GLU A 211 -6.97 9.11 0.27
C GLU A 211 -5.67 8.46 -0.15
N LEU A 212 -4.62 9.26 -0.31
CA LEU A 212 -3.30 8.77 -0.66
C LEU A 212 -2.71 8.01 0.52
N GLU A 213 -2.53 6.71 0.39
CA GLU A 213 -2.04 5.87 1.47
C GLU A 213 -0.99 4.86 1.01
N MET A 214 -0.30 4.34 2.00
CA MET A 214 0.43 3.08 1.89
C MET A 214 -0.11 2.13 2.93
N ALA A 215 -0.17 0.85 2.59
CA ALA A 215 -0.55 -0.18 3.52
C ALA A 215 0.56 -1.20 3.68
N PHE A 216 0.70 -1.74 4.88
CA PHE A 216 1.59 -2.86 5.14
C PHE A 216 0.81 -4.16 5.29
N ILE A 217 1.41 -5.23 4.79
CA ILE A 217 0.89 -6.59 4.87
C ILE A 217 1.62 -7.32 5.98
N THR A 218 0.87 -8.02 6.83
CA THR A 218 1.43 -8.72 7.99
C THR A 218 1.78 -10.17 7.70
N GLY A 219 2.78 -10.69 8.40
CA GLY A 219 2.96 -12.11 8.62
C GLY A 219 2.07 -12.63 9.74
N GLN A 220 2.25 -13.90 10.11
CA GLN A 220 1.52 -14.46 11.26
C GLN A 220 1.97 -13.78 12.56
N GLY A 221 1.04 -13.08 13.22
CA GLY A 221 1.25 -12.45 14.52
C GLY A 221 1.29 -13.46 15.67
N LYS A 222 1.24 -12.95 16.90
CA LYS A 222 1.19 -13.78 18.11
C LYS A 222 -0.24 -14.28 18.40
N PRO A 223 -0.41 -15.34 19.20
CA PRO A 223 -1.74 -15.80 19.62
C PRO A 223 -2.51 -14.72 20.38
N LEU A 224 -3.85 -14.79 20.32
CA LEU A 224 -4.75 -13.91 21.06
C LEU A 224 -4.34 -13.79 22.54
N GLY A 225 -4.36 -12.56 23.06
CA GLY A 225 -3.90 -12.21 24.41
C GLY A 225 -2.43 -11.79 24.49
N ASN A 226 -1.63 -11.98 23.44
CA ASN A 226 -0.25 -11.53 23.39
C ASN A 226 -0.07 -10.25 22.55
N SER A 227 0.90 -9.42 22.91
CA SER A 227 1.24 -8.20 22.19
C SER A 227 2.55 -8.30 21.42
N ILE A 228 2.67 -7.49 20.38
CA ILE A 228 3.89 -7.28 19.60
C ILE A 228 4.49 -5.95 20.04
N SER A 229 5.76 -5.94 20.44
CA SER A 229 6.47 -4.71 20.78
C SER A 229 6.94 -3.95 19.53
N THR A 230 7.20 -2.64 19.66
CA THR A 230 7.82 -1.81 18.62
C THR A 230 9.17 -2.36 18.14
N ASP A 231 9.96 -2.96 19.05
CA ASP A 231 11.28 -3.52 18.76
C ASP A 231 11.20 -4.76 17.85
N GLU A 232 10.14 -5.56 17.96
CA GLU A 232 9.97 -6.77 17.17
C GLU A 232 8.98 -6.61 16.01
N ALA A 233 8.22 -5.51 15.94
CA ALA A 233 7.16 -5.29 14.96
C ALA A 233 7.59 -5.52 13.51
N GLU A 234 8.78 -5.07 13.11
CA GLU A 234 9.30 -5.31 11.75
C GLU A 234 9.49 -6.78 11.38
N LYS A 235 9.52 -7.71 12.35
CA LYS A 235 9.56 -9.16 12.10
C LYS A 235 8.21 -9.70 11.62
N TYR A 236 7.13 -8.97 11.91
CA TYR A 236 5.75 -9.31 11.59
C TYR A 236 5.20 -8.50 10.42
N ILE A 237 5.96 -7.54 9.88
CA ILE A 237 5.59 -6.78 8.69
C ILE A 237 6.34 -7.34 7.50
N PHE A 238 5.62 -7.86 6.51
CA PHE A 238 6.20 -8.45 5.31
C PHE A 238 6.69 -7.37 4.34
N GLY A 239 5.81 -6.43 4.00
CA GLY A 239 6.07 -5.43 2.99
C GLY A 239 4.94 -4.43 2.85
N LEU A 240 5.14 -3.51 1.91
CA LEU A 240 4.27 -2.37 1.65
C LEU A 240 3.65 -2.43 0.25
N CYS A 241 2.49 -1.82 0.11
CA CYS A 241 1.80 -1.55 -1.14
C CYS A 241 1.23 -0.13 -1.14
N LEU A 242 0.97 0.41 -2.33
CA LEU A 242 0.14 1.61 -2.46
C LEU A 242 -1.30 1.25 -2.11
N PHE A 243 -1.98 2.19 -1.48
CA PHE A 243 -3.36 2.04 -1.06
C PHE A 243 -4.14 3.33 -1.31
N ASN A 244 -5.39 3.21 -1.76
CA ASN A 244 -6.32 4.32 -1.90
C ASN A 244 -7.61 4.00 -1.16
N ASP A 245 -7.89 4.72 -0.08
CA ASP A 245 -9.13 4.57 0.69
C ASP A 245 -10.20 5.52 0.17
N TRP A 246 -10.96 5.06 -0.84
CA TRP A 246 -11.97 5.89 -1.49
C TRP A 246 -13.01 6.36 -0.49
N SER A 247 -13.33 7.64 -0.57
CA SER A 247 -14.11 8.30 0.48
C SER A 247 -15.28 9.09 -0.09
N ALA A 248 -16.49 8.82 0.39
CA ALA A 248 -17.68 9.62 0.12
C ALA A 248 -17.93 10.55 1.30
N ARG A 249 -17.34 11.76 1.27
CA ARG A 249 -17.25 12.67 2.43
C ARG A 249 -18.60 13.15 2.95
N ASP A 250 -19.58 13.29 2.07
CA ASP A 250 -20.94 13.70 2.43
C ASP A 250 -21.73 12.60 3.13
N ILE A 251 -21.55 11.35 2.71
CA ILE A 251 -22.10 10.17 3.40
C ILE A 251 -21.41 10.03 4.77
N GLN A 252 -20.07 10.03 4.77
CA GLN A 252 -19.24 9.89 5.97
C GLN A 252 -19.62 10.93 7.04
N LYS A 253 -19.75 12.20 6.64
CA LYS A 253 -20.07 13.29 7.57
C LYS A 253 -21.40 13.08 8.31
N PHE A 254 -22.38 12.45 7.66
CA PHE A 254 -23.69 12.21 8.27
C PHE A 254 -23.67 11.00 9.22
N GLU A 255 -22.92 9.94 8.88
CA GLU A 255 -22.99 8.67 9.62
C GLU A 255 -21.98 8.54 10.78
N TYR A 256 -20.83 9.24 10.73
CA TYR A 256 -19.66 8.81 11.52
C TYR A 256 -19.77 9.04 13.03
N VAL A 257 -20.72 9.85 13.49
CA VAL A 257 -20.90 10.12 14.92
C VAL A 257 -21.95 9.17 15.50
N PRO A 258 -21.65 8.39 16.56
CA PRO A 258 -20.39 8.33 17.30
C PRO A 258 -19.45 7.17 16.90
N LEU A 259 -19.83 6.34 15.92
CA LEU A 259 -19.24 5.01 15.73
C LEU A 259 -18.05 4.96 14.75
N GLY A 260 -17.70 6.09 14.13
CA GLY A 260 -16.63 6.17 13.14
C GLY A 260 -17.11 5.95 11.70
N PRO A 261 -16.20 6.05 10.72
CA PRO A 261 -16.52 5.90 9.30
C PRO A 261 -17.07 4.51 8.97
N PHE A 262 -18.07 4.43 8.07
CA PHE A 262 -18.67 3.17 7.64
C PHE A 262 -18.95 3.16 6.12
N LEU A 263 -20.16 3.49 5.66
CA LEU A 263 -20.52 3.48 4.23
C LEU A 263 -19.81 4.56 3.43
N GLY A 264 -19.34 5.61 4.10
CA GLY A 264 -18.46 6.63 3.54
C GLY A 264 -17.11 6.09 3.09
N LYS A 265 -16.74 4.84 3.47
CA LYS A 265 -15.47 4.18 3.15
C LYS A 265 -15.66 2.80 2.49
N SER A 266 -16.58 1.99 3.02
CA SER A 266 -16.69 0.55 2.70
C SER A 266 -17.15 0.21 1.27
N PHE A 267 -17.33 1.20 0.40
CA PHE A 267 -17.76 0.98 -0.98
C PHE A 267 -16.60 0.55 -1.89
N ALA A 268 -15.37 1.00 -1.60
CA ALA A 268 -14.16 0.53 -2.25
C ALA A 268 -12.91 1.03 -1.52
N SER A 269 -11.87 0.20 -1.47
CA SER A 269 -10.48 0.64 -1.31
C SER A 269 -9.63 -0.04 -2.38
N SER A 270 -8.57 0.59 -2.87
CA SER A 270 -7.76 0.05 -3.97
C SER A 270 -6.32 -0.19 -3.57
N ILE A 271 -5.73 -1.31 -4.01
CA ILE A 271 -4.37 -1.74 -3.65
C ILE A 271 -3.51 -2.02 -4.89
N SER A 272 -2.22 -1.72 -4.83
CA SER A 272 -1.26 -2.11 -5.88
C SER A 272 -0.99 -3.62 -5.84
N PRO A 273 -0.82 -4.30 -7.00
CA PRO A 273 -0.76 -5.76 -7.07
C PRO A 273 0.54 -6.40 -6.56
N TRP A 274 1.61 -5.62 -6.42
CA TRP A 274 2.94 -6.11 -6.01
C TRP A 274 3.30 -5.56 -4.63
N ILE A 275 3.57 -6.46 -3.68
CA ILE A 275 3.98 -6.13 -2.32
C ILE A 275 5.50 -6.00 -2.26
N ILE A 276 5.98 -4.81 -1.93
CA ILE A 276 7.41 -4.50 -1.82
C ILE A 276 7.88 -4.86 -0.42
N THR A 277 8.79 -5.82 -0.29
CA THR A 277 9.26 -6.28 1.04
C THR A 277 9.94 -5.16 1.84
N LEU A 278 9.82 -5.18 3.18
CA LEU A 278 10.60 -4.26 4.02
C LEU A 278 12.11 -4.40 3.81
N ASP A 279 12.57 -5.61 3.50
CA ASP A 279 13.98 -5.87 3.21
C ASP A 279 14.47 -5.12 1.96
N ALA A 280 13.62 -4.95 0.93
CA ALA A 280 13.92 -4.13 -0.24
C ALA A 280 13.94 -2.63 0.07
N LEU A 281 13.21 -2.22 1.12
CA LEU A 281 13.09 -0.84 1.55
C LEU A 281 14.13 -0.42 2.61
N GLU A 282 14.90 -1.37 3.15
CA GLU A 282 15.94 -1.12 4.16
C GLU A 282 16.89 0.05 3.81
N PRO A 283 17.38 0.20 2.56
CA PRO A 283 18.26 1.31 2.18
C PRO A 283 17.60 2.70 2.18
N PHE A 284 16.28 2.76 2.35
CA PHE A 284 15.47 3.98 2.32
C PHE A 284 14.86 4.31 3.69
N LYS A 285 15.25 3.58 4.74
CA LYS A 285 14.90 3.94 6.12
C LYS A 285 15.42 5.34 6.42
N THR A 286 14.58 6.15 7.05
CA THR A 286 14.86 7.55 7.37
C THR A 286 14.23 7.94 8.70
N LYS A 287 14.55 9.15 9.17
CA LYS A 287 13.93 9.75 10.35
C LYS A 287 12.53 10.24 9.98
N GLY A 288 11.55 9.95 10.84
CA GLY A 288 10.24 10.59 10.80
C GLY A 288 10.22 11.95 11.50
N GLU A 289 9.02 12.50 11.67
CA GLU A 289 8.82 13.67 12.52
C GLU A 289 9.23 13.37 13.97
N THR A 290 9.80 14.36 14.67
CA THR A 290 10.15 14.20 16.08
C THR A 290 8.90 14.28 16.95
N GLN A 291 8.62 13.21 17.70
CA GLN A 291 7.52 13.18 18.68
C GLN A 291 7.93 13.95 19.94
N GLN A 292 7.44 15.19 20.09
CA GLN A 292 7.81 16.09 21.20
C GLN A 292 7.06 15.81 22.50
N GLN A 293 5.84 15.27 22.40
CA GLN A 293 5.02 14.96 23.57
C GLN A 293 5.50 13.65 24.21
N PRO A 294 5.39 13.50 25.55
CA PRO A 294 5.63 12.22 26.20
C PRO A 294 4.71 11.14 25.60
N ILE A 295 5.31 10.12 25.02
CA ILE A 295 4.62 8.93 24.53
C ILE A 295 4.70 7.82 25.58
N SER A 296 3.70 6.94 25.62
CA SER A 296 3.70 5.80 26.54
C SER A 296 4.87 4.85 26.23
N PRO A 297 5.51 4.22 27.24
CA PRO A 297 6.70 3.40 27.02
C PRO A 297 6.55 2.27 25.99
N TYR A 298 5.36 1.69 25.84
CA TYR A 298 5.13 0.62 24.86
C TYR A 298 5.16 1.10 23.39
N LEU A 299 5.08 2.42 23.16
CA LEU A 299 5.20 3.07 21.85
C LEU A 299 6.60 3.62 21.59
N ASN A 300 7.52 3.55 22.56
CA ASN A 300 8.91 3.93 22.35
C ASN A 300 9.52 3.04 21.28
N PHE A 301 10.35 3.61 20.41
CA PHE A 301 11.06 2.87 19.37
C PHE A 301 12.47 3.42 19.21
N ASN A 302 13.36 2.61 18.64
CA ASN A 302 14.74 2.98 18.39
C ASN A 302 15.07 2.92 16.89
N GLY A 303 16.02 3.74 16.46
CA GLY A 303 16.53 3.76 15.10
C GLY A 303 15.59 4.43 14.08
N LEU A 304 15.84 4.15 12.80
CA LEU A 304 15.08 4.70 11.68
C LEU A 304 13.87 3.81 11.39
N LYS A 305 12.66 4.35 11.53
CA LYS A 305 11.39 3.59 11.39
C LYS A 305 10.45 4.12 10.31
N ASN A 306 10.82 5.22 9.67
CA ASN A 306 10.11 5.78 8.52
C ASN A 306 10.86 5.41 7.24
N TYR A 307 10.20 5.56 6.10
CA TYR A 307 10.78 5.24 4.79
C TYR A 307 10.63 6.42 3.84
N ASP A 308 11.71 6.75 3.14
CA ASP A 308 11.70 7.76 2.09
C ASP A 308 11.10 7.17 0.80
N VAL A 309 9.79 7.31 0.65
CA VAL A 309 9.03 6.86 -0.51
C VAL A 309 8.29 8.06 -1.07
N ASN A 310 8.73 8.54 -2.23
CA ASN A 310 8.03 9.61 -2.95
C ASN A 310 6.73 9.08 -3.51
N LEU A 311 5.64 9.83 -3.33
CA LEU A 311 4.30 9.45 -3.72
C LEU A 311 3.69 10.54 -4.59
N GLU A 312 3.00 10.16 -5.66
CA GLU A 312 2.27 11.10 -6.51
C GLU A 312 0.84 10.63 -6.78
N VAL A 313 -0.05 11.61 -6.94
CA VAL A 313 -1.45 11.39 -7.34
C VAL A 313 -1.74 12.20 -8.60
N ILE A 314 -2.31 11.53 -9.59
CA ILE A 314 -2.64 12.08 -10.90
C ILE A 314 -4.14 11.87 -11.15
N ILE A 315 -4.81 12.91 -11.64
CA ILE A 315 -6.11 12.79 -12.28
C ILE A 315 -5.88 12.73 -13.79
N GLN A 316 -6.39 11.68 -14.42
CA GLN A 316 -6.55 11.56 -15.86
C GLN A 316 -8.01 11.83 -16.20
N THR A 317 -8.27 12.89 -16.97
CA THR A 317 -9.61 13.25 -17.47
C THR A 317 -10.02 12.36 -18.66
N LEU A 318 -11.29 12.43 -19.07
CA LEU A 318 -11.84 11.62 -20.16
C LEU A 318 -11.11 11.83 -21.51
N ASP A 319 -10.59 13.03 -21.75
CA ASP A 319 -9.74 13.37 -22.90
C ASP A 319 -8.32 12.77 -22.84
N GLY A 320 -8.00 12.03 -21.77
CA GLY A 320 -6.72 11.36 -21.55
C GLY A 320 -5.63 12.25 -20.93
N ILE A 321 -5.92 13.51 -20.60
CA ILE A 321 -4.92 14.46 -20.09
C ILE A 321 -4.60 14.20 -18.61
N ASN A 322 -3.31 14.03 -18.31
CA ASN A 322 -2.81 13.74 -16.96
C ASN A 322 -2.39 15.01 -16.21
N THR A 323 -3.04 15.28 -15.08
CA THR A 323 -2.66 16.34 -14.13
C THR A 323 -2.18 15.73 -12.82
N LYS A 324 -0.91 15.96 -12.45
CA LYS A 324 -0.43 15.65 -11.10
C LYS A 324 -1.00 16.67 -10.11
N ILE A 325 -1.77 16.19 -9.14
CA ILE A 325 -2.47 17.03 -8.16
C ILE A 325 -1.84 16.94 -6.76
N SER A 326 -1.06 15.90 -6.48
CA SER A 326 -0.33 15.74 -5.23
C SER A 326 1.03 15.08 -5.47
N ASN A 327 2.03 15.47 -4.68
CA ASN A 327 3.39 14.97 -4.69
C ASN A 327 3.94 14.95 -3.25
N SER A 328 3.60 13.90 -2.50
CA SER A 328 3.90 13.76 -1.08
C SER A 328 5.01 12.73 -0.81
N ASN A 329 5.23 12.36 0.44
CA ASN A 329 6.21 11.35 0.81
C ASN A 329 5.81 10.59 2.09
N PHE A 330 5.98 9.27 2.09
CA PHE A 330 5.65 8.41 3.23
C PHE A 330 6.50 8.71 4.49
N LYS A 331 7.63 9.41 4.36
CA LYS A 331 8.45 9.79 5.52
C LYS A 331 7.73 10.74 6.48
N TYR A 332 6.69 11.44 6.03
CA TYR A 332 5.93 12.41 6.84
C TYR A 332 5.03 11.77 7.91
N MET A 333 4.83 10.44 7.90
CA MET A 333 4.01 9.77 8.91
C MET A 333 4.55 10.02 10.32
N TYR A 334 3.71 10.54 11.20
CA TYR A 334 4.05 10.84 12.59
C TYR A 334 4.15 9.57 13.44
N TRP A 335 3.15 8.69 13.29
CA TRP A 335 3.20 7.35 13.85
C TRP A 335 3.73 6.38 12.81
N ASN A 336 4.84 5.71 13.13
CA ASN A 336 5.42 4.72 12.22
C ASN A 336 4.73 3.36 12.35
N MET A 337 4.96 2.48 11.37
CA MET A 337 4.30 1.16 11.30
C MET A 337 4.60 0.25 12.51
N CYS A 338 5.76 0.42 13.14
CA CYS A 338 6.08 -0.35 14.35
C CYS A 338 5.20 0.07 15.52
N GLN A 339 4.95 1.37 15.67
CA GLN A 339 4.04 1.91 16.67
C GLN A 339 2.58 1.53 16.38
N GLN A 340 2.16 1.61 15.11
CA GLN A 340 0.83 1.19 14.67
C GLN A 340 0.56 -0.27 15.05
N LEU A 341 1.44 -1.20 14.67
CA LEU A 341 1.29 -2.63 14.99
C LEU A 341 1.38 -2.90 16.50
N ALA A 342 2.28 -2.21 17.22
CA ALA A 342 2.40 -2.36 18.66
C ALA A 342 1.12 -1.90 19.39
N HIS A 343 0.55 -0.78 18.98
CA HIS A 343 -0.72 -0.30 19.52
C HIS A 343 -1.87 -1.25 19.21
N HIS A 344 -1.96 -1.72 17.97
CA HIS A 344 -3.05 -2.60 17.56
C HIS A 344 -3.10 -3.89 18.40
N THR A 345 -1.94 -4.39 18.82
CA THR A 345 -1.84 -5.66 19.57
C THR A 345 -1.72 -5.50 21.08
N ILE A 346 -1.65 -4.27 21.60
CA ILE A 346 -1.36 -4.05 23.04
C ILE A 346 -2.47 -4.59 23.96
N ASN A 347 -3.70 -4.65 23.47
CA ASN A 347 -4.85 -5.20 24.20
C ASN A 347 -4.98 -6.73 24.02
N GLY A 348 -4.04 -7.38 23.32
CA GLY A 348 -4.08 -8.80 23.01
C GLY A 348 -4.77 -9.16 21.69
N CYS A 349 -5.18 -8.20 20.85
CA CYS A 349 -5.67 -8.49 19.51
C CYS A 349 -4.63 -9.28 18.70
N ASN A 350 -5.03 -10.43 18.15
CA ASN A 350 -4.17 -11.24 17.30
C ASN A 350 -4.17 -10.72 15.86
N ILE A 351 -3.01 -10.80 15.22
CA ILE A 351 -2.83 -10.45 13.81
C ILE A 351 -2.56 -11.72 13.00
N ASN A 352 -3.21 -11.85 11.86
CA ASN A 352 -3.09 -12.99 10.97
C ASN A 352 -2.17 -12.69 9.79
N ALA A 353 -1.61 -13.74 9.21
CA ALA A 353 -0.83 -13.63 7.99
C ALA A 353 -1.73 -13.15 6.82
N GLY A 354 -1.41 -11.99 6.27
CA GLY A 354 -2.15 -11.34 5.19
C GLY A 354 -3.15 -10.27 5.62
N ASP A 355 -3.22 -9.92 6.92
CA ASP A 355 -3.96 -8.71 7.33
C ASP A 355 -3.29 -7.48 6.72
N LEU A 356 -4.12 -6.46 6.48
CA LEU A 356 -3.72 -5.21 5.85
C LEU A 356 -3.90 -4.07 6.84
N MET A 357 -2.85 -3.26 7.00
CA MET A 357 -2.89 -2.07 7.85
C MET A 357 -2.49 -0.84 7.02
N ALA A 358 -3.45 0.03 6.75
CA ALA A 358 -3.24 1.25 5.99
C ALA A 358 -2.79 2.40 6.90
N SER A 359 -2.06 3.35 6.33
CA SER A 359 -1.35 4.38 7.08
C SER A 359 -2.28 5.45 7.67
N GLY A 360 -3.48 5.59 7.11
CA GLY A 360 -4.19 6.84 7.06
C GLY A 360 -3.61 7.77 6.00
N THR A 361 -4.44 8.70 5.53
CA THR A 361 -4.11 9.66 4.46
C THR A 361 -2.75 10.35 4.71
N ILE A 362 -1.85 10.24 3.73
CA ILE A 362 -0.50 10.80 3.78
C ILE A 362 -0.53 12.23 3.25
N SER A 363 -0.27 13.19 4.14
CA SER A 363 -0.13 14.60 3.79
C SER A 363 1.22 15.12 4.28
N GLY A 364 1.84 15.97 3.48
CA GLY A 364 3.03 16.72 3.89
C GLY A 364 2.69 18.15 4.34
N PRO A 365 3.71 18.92 4.77
CA PRO A 365 3.53 20.27 5.30
C PRO A 365 3.09 21.30 4.24
N LYS A 366 3.25 21.02 2.95
CA LYS A 366 2.85 21.93 1.87
C LYS A 366 1.59 21.47 1.15
N LYS A 367 0.86 22.43 0.56
CA LYS A 367 -0.42 22.16 -0.12
C LYS A 367 -0.30 21.15 -1.25
N GLU A 368 0.78 21.20 -2.04
CA GLU A 368 1.06 20.23 -3.11
C GLU A 368 1.36 18.81 -2.60
N GLU A 369 1.51 18.63 -1.29
CA GLU A 369 1.81 17.34 -0.63
C GLU A 369 0.58 16.77 0.09
N TYR A 370 -0.59 17.42 -0.01
CA TYR A 370 -1.82 16.96 0.64
C TYR A 370 -2.37 15.68 0.01
N GLY A 371 -2.89 14.78 0.84
CA GLY A 371 -3.26 13.41 0.47
C GLY A 371 -4.73 13.20 0.07
N SER A 372 -5.53 14.27 -0.08
CA SER A 372 -6.95 14.16 -0.45
C SER A 372 -7.47 15.39 -1.21
N MET A 373 -8.54 15.24 -1.99
CA MET A 373 -9.25 16.38 -2.57
C MET A 373 -9.91 17.24 -1.50
N LEU A 374 -10.35 16.65 -0.37
CA LEU A 374 -10.82 17.40 0.79
C LEU A 374 -9.80 18.45 1.23
N GLU A 375 -8.53 18.08 1.33
CA GLU A 375 -7.44 18.97 1.68
C GLU A 375 -7.06 19.93 0.54
N LEU A 376 -6.85 19.41 -0.67
CA LEU A 376 -6.42 20.20 -1.83
C LEU A 376 -7.41 21.30 -2.21
N SER A 377 -8.71 21.01 -2.08
CA SER A 377 -9.82 21.94 -2.33
C SER A 377 -10.27 22.71 -1.08
N TRP A 378 -9.66 22.45 0.07
CA TRP A 378 -10.03 23.04 1.36
C TRP A 378 -11.54 22.96 1.64
N ALA A 379 -12.06 21.74 1.77
CA ALA A 379 -13.48 21.44 1.90
C ALA A 379 -14.36 22.02 0.76
N GLY A 380 -13.83 22.06 -0.46
CA GLY A 380 -14.51 22.59 -1.64
C GLY A 380 -14.61 24.13 -1.71
N THR A 381 -13.88 24.85 -0.85
CA THR A 381 -13.81 26.33 -0.90
C THR A 381 -12.80 26.82 -1.94
N GLN A 382 -11.86 25.97 -2.34
CA GLN A 382 -10.81 26.24 -3.33
C GLN A 382 -10.93 25.26 -4.51
N GLU A 383 -10.40 25.67 -5.66
CA GLU A 383 -10.34 24.84 -6.86
C GLU A 383 -8.95 24.25 -7.08
N VAL A 384 -8.91 23.02 -7.55
CA VAL A 384 -7.71 22.38 -8.10
C VAL A 384 -7.77 22.50 -9.63
N LYS A 385 -6.86 23.27 -10.22
CA LYS A 385 -6.80 23.48 -11.68
C LYS A 385 -6.16 22.28 -12.37
N LEU A 386 -6.79 21.81 -13.45
CA LEU A 386 -6.28 20.74 -14.29
C LEU A 386 -5.60 21.29 -15.54
N LYS A 387 -4.71 20.50 -16.15
CA LYS A 387 -3.95 20.91 -17.35
C LYS A 387 -4.81 21.12 -18.59
N ASN A 388 -5.99 20.53 -18.65
CA ASN A 388 -6.94 20.72 -19.74
C ASN A 388 -7.82 21.98 -19.58
N GLY A 389 -7.59 22.78 -18.54
CA GLY A 389 -8.34 24.00 -18.25
C GLY A 389 -9.54 23.81 -17.33
N GLU A 390 -9.96 22.56 -17.08
CA GLU A 390 -11.00 22.27 -16.10
C GLU A 390 -10.52 22.50 -14.65
N SER A 391 -11.46 22.44 -13.71
CA SER A 391 -11.16 22.42 -12.28
C SER A 391 -11.87 21.28 -11.56
N ARG A 392 -11.35 20.92 -10.39
CA ARG A 392 -11.97 19.97 -9.47
C ARG A 392 -12.05 20.56 -8.07
N LYS A 393 -13.10 20.16 -7.37
CA LYS A 393 -13.20 20.28 -5.90
C LYS A 393 -13.18 18.90 -5.27
N PHE A 394 -13.91 17.98 -5.89
CA PHE A 394 -13.97 16.55 -5.61
C PHE A 394 -13.94 15.80 -6.96
N LEU A 395 -13.81 14.48 -6.91
CA LEU A 395 -13.68 13.65 -8.11
C LEU A 395 -15.02 13.54 -8.85
N MET A 396 -14.96 13.65 -10.17
CA MET A 396 -16.12 13.53 -11.06
C MET A 396 -16.20 12.13 -11.67
N ASP A 397 -17.33 11.82 -12.29
CA ASP A 397 -17.44 10.60 -13.08
C ASP A 397 -16.47 10.68 -14.28
N ASP A 398 -16.03 9.53 -14.76
CA ASP A 398 -15.02 9.35 -15.82
C ASP A 398 -13.58 9.77 -15.47
N ASP A 399 -13.37 10.51 -14.38
CA ASP A 399 -12.02 10.74 -13.85
C ASP A 399 -11.36 9.37 -13.53
N THR A 400 -10.12 9.21 -13.98
CA THR A 400 -9.25 8.10 -13.60
C THR A 400 -8.19 8.59 -12.65
N LEU A 401 -8.18 8.07 -11.43
CA LEU A 401 -7.16 8.39 -10.45
C LEU A 401 -5.99 7.42 -10.58
N ILE A 402 -4.77 7.93 -10.58
CA ILE A 402 -3.53 7.14 -10.64
C ILE A 402 -2.62 7.56 -9.48
N MET A 403 -2.29 6.62 -8.61
CA MET A 403 -1.27 6.78 -7.57
C MET A 403 0.00 6.02 -7.92
N ARG A 404 1.16 6.61 -7.68
CA ARG A 404 2.47 5.96 -7.88
C ARG A 404 3.37 6.20 -6.68
N GLY A 405 4.27 5.25 -6.44
CA GLY A 405 5.25 5.32 -5.36
C GLY A 405 6.62 4.86 -5.79
N CYS A 406 7.65 5.55 -5.31
CA CYS A 406 9.04 5.23 -5.58
C CYS A 406 9.97 5.65 -4.44
N ALA A 407 10.72 4.70 -3.90
CA ALA A 407 11.87 4.94 -3.05
C ALA A 407 13.12 5.06 -3.93
N GLN A 408 13.91 6.13 -3.77
CA GLN A 408 15.07 6.37 -4.61
C GLN A 408 16.21 7.01 -3.82
N ASN A 409 17.42 6.51 -4.04
CA ASN A 409 18.66 7.11 -3.58
C ASN A 409 19.63 7.23 -4.77
N LYS A 410 20.89 7.59 -4.52
CA LYS A 410 21.90 7.75 -5.59
C LYS A 410 22.25 6.48 -6.36
N TYR A 411 21.87 5.29 -5.87
CA TYR A 411 22.28 4.00 -6.42
C TYR A 411 21.12 3.15 -6.91
N ILE A 412 19.99 3.15 -6.20
CA ILE A 412 18.88 2.23 -6.43
C ILE A 412 17.55 2.99 -6.43
N LYS A 413 16.65 2.52 -7.30
CA LYS A 413 15.26 2.95 -7.42
C LYS A 413 14.33 1.76 -7.23
N ILE A 414 13.43 1.82 -6.25
CA ILE A 414 12.44 0.78 -5.92
C ILE A 414 11.05 1.39 -6.06
N GLY A 415 10.31 0.97 -7.08
CA GLY A 415 8.94 1.44 -7.31
C GLY A 415 7.88 0.41 -6.91
N PHE A 416 6.68 0.93 -6.73
CA PHE A 416 5.50 0.20 -6.26
C PHE A 416 4.50 -0.15 -7.37
N GLY A 417 4.82 0.20 -8.62
CA GLY A 417 3.84 0.21 -9.70
C GLY A 417 2.85 1.36 -9.52
N GLU A 418 1.58 1.10 -9.82
CA GLU A 418 0.51 2.08 -9.66
C GLU A 418 -0.77 1.47 -9.09
N VAL A 419 -1.58 2.33 -8.47
CA VAL A 419 -3.02 2.11 -8.24
C VAL A 419 -3.76 3.01 -9.20
N LYS A 420 -4.43 2.43 -10.19
CA LYS A 420 -5.16 3.14 -11.24
C LYS A 420 -6.60 2.65 -11.28
N ASN A 421 -7.57 3.50 -11.00
CA ASN A 421 -8.98 3.13 -11.09
C ASN A 421 -9.81 4.27 -11.68
N GLN A 422 -10.76 3.92 -12.54
CA GLN A 422 -11.69 4.87 -13.16
C GLN A 422 -13.00 4.91 -12.37
N ILE A 423 -13.54 6.11 -12.18
CA ILE A 423 -14.82 6.32 -11.53
C ILE A 423 -15.95 6.18 -12.55
N ILE A 424 -16.97 5.39 -12.21
CA ILE A 424 -18.18 5.22 -13.01
C ILE A 424 -19.42 5.68 -12.23
N GLY A 425 -20.25 6.47 -12.90
CA GLY A 425 -21.43 7.13 -12.35
C GLY A 425 -22.72 6.40 -12.59
#